data_AF-A0AAX0LXF6-F1
#
_entry.id   AF-A0AAX0LXF6-F1
#
_cell.length_a   1.000
_cell.length_b   1.000
_cell.length_c   1.000
_cell.angle_alpha   90.00
_cell.angle_beta   90.00
_cell.angle_gamma   90.00
#
_symmetry.space_group_name_H-M   'P 1'
#
loop_
_entity.id
_entity.type
_entity.pdbx_description
1 polymer ?
#
loop_
_entity_poly.entity_id
_entity_poly.type
_entity_poly.pdbx_seq_one_letter_code
_entity_poly.pdbx_strand_id
1 'polypeptide(L)'
;MIKPTFLRRVAIAALLSGSCFSVAAAPAAPPPVSYGVEEDVFHPVRAKQGMVASVDALATQVGVDILKQGGNAVDAAVAVGYALAVTHPQAGNLGGGGFMLLRTKDGNTTAIDFREMAPAGATRDMFLDEQGNADAKKSLTSHLASGTPGTVAGFSLALEKYGTMPLNKVVRPAMKLAEEGFVVNDALADDLKTYGSEVIPNHENSKAIFWKDGEPLKKGDKLVQKNLAKSLEMIAENGPDAFYIGAIADQIAGEMQKNGGLMTKEDLASYKAVERTPISGDYRGYQVFSMPPPSSGGIHIVQILNILENFDMKKYGFGSADAMQVMAEAEKYAYADRSEYLGDPDFVKVPWQALTNKAYAKTLADQIDINKAKPSSQIKPGKLAPYESNQTTHFSVVDKDGNAVAVTYTLNTTFGTGIVAGNTGILLNNEMDDFSAKPGVPNVYGLVGGDANAVGPKKRPLSSMSPTIVVKDGKTWLVTGSPGGSRIITTVLQMVVNSIDFGMNVAEATNAPRFHHQWLPDELRIEKGFSPDTIKLLEQKGQKVALKEAMGSTQSIMVGPDGALYGASDPRSVDDLTAGY
;
A
#
# COMPACT_ATOMS: atom_id res chain seq x y z
N MET A 1 -73.26 15.01 80.33
CA MET A 1 -72.94 14.82 81.77
C MET A 1 -71.62 14.06 81.85
N ILE A 2 -70.78 14.39 82.83
CA ILE A 2 -69.36 13.98 83.03
C ILE A 2 -68.34 14.91 82.34
N LYS A 3 -67.32 15.25 83.12
CA LYS A 3 -66.58 16.53 83.25
C LYS A 3 -65.26 16.59 82.46
N PRO A 4 -64.67 17.80 82.32
CA PRO A 4 -63.45 18.10 81.56
C PRO A 4 -62.18 17.98 82.42
N THR A 5 -61.04 18.33 81.83
CA THR A 5 -59.71 18.70 82.38
C THR A 5 -58.60 17.65 82.23
N PHE A 6 -57.61 17.92 81.36
CA PHE A 6 -56.16 17.85 81.66
C PHE A 6 -55.27 18.24 80.46
N LEU A 7 -55.43 19.45 79.91
CA LEU A 7 -54.49 19.95 78.89
C LEU A 7 -54.24 21.44 79.10
N ARG A 8 -53.28 21.79 79.97
CA ARG A 8 -52.55 23.08 80.02
C ARG A 8 -51.69 23.25 81.28
N ARG A 9 -50.86 22.28 81.68
CA ARG A 9 -49.76 22.51 82.63
C ARG A 9 -48.68 21.44 82.53
N VAL A 10 -47.86 21.46 81.47
CA VAL A 10 -46.41 21.12 81.50
C VAL A 10 -45.77 21.77 80.25
N ALA A 11 -45.78 23.10 80.21
CA ALA A 11 -44.80 23.84 79.43
C ALA A 11 -43.73 24.28 80.43
N ILE A 12 -42.46 24.08 80.10
CA ILE A 12 -41.24 24.37 80.91
C ILE A 12 -40.82 23.24 81.86
N ALA A 13 -40.40 22.09 81.32
CA ALA A 13 -39.53 21.12 82.01
C ALA A 13 -38.85 20.09 81.06
N ALA A 14 -38.48 20.49 79.84
CA ALA A 14 -37.78 19.60 78.90
C ALA A 14 -36.85 20.36 77.93
N LEU A 15 -36.07 21.32 78.47
CA LEU A 15 -35.11 22.13 77.70
C LEU A 15 -33.67 22.00 78.21
N LEU A 16 -33.35 20.93 78.94
CA LEU A 16 -32.00 20.64 79.45
C LEU A 16 -31.70 19.12 79.48
N SER A 17 -31.85 18.44 78.35
CA SER A 17 -31.15 17.18 78.10
C SER A 17 -30.32 17.35 76.85
N GLY A 18 -29.08 17.82 77.04
CA GLY A 18 -28.06 17.87 76.00
C GLY A 18 -27.76 16.45 75.52
N SER A 19 -28.30 16.10 74.36
CA SER A 19 -27.82 14.96 73.59
C SER A 19 -26.70 15.46 72.70
N CYS A 20 -25.45 15.29 73.13
CA CYS A 20 -24.30 15.35 72.25
C CYS A 20 -24.43 14.22 71.21
N PHE A 21 -25.05 14.50 70.07
CA PHE A 21 -24.88 13.67 68.89
C PHE A 21 -23.55 14.05 68.26
N SER A 22 -22.53 13.24 68.53
CA SER A 22 -21.33 13.19 67.71
C SER A 22 -21.79 12.85 66.28
N VAL A 23 -21.79 13.83 65.38
CA VAL A 23 -21.89 13.55 63.96
C VAL A 23 -20.57 12.87 63.60
N ALA A 24 -20.55 11.54 63.62
CA ALA A 24 -19.49 10.79 62.97
C ALA A 24 -19.58 11.16 61.49
N ALA A 25 -18.65 12.00 61.03
CA ALA A 25 -18.52 12.29 59.60
C ALA A 25 -18.40 10.95 58.89
N ALA A 26 -19.38 10.63 58.03
CA ALA A 26 -19.27 9.49 57.15
C ALA A 26 -17.93 9.62 56.40
N PRO A 27 -17.10 8.57 56.35
CA PRO A 27 -15.86 8.65 55.59
C PRO A 27 -16.20 9.08 54.17
N ALA A 28 -15.51 10.11 53.68
CA ALA A 28 -15.66 10.56 52.31
C ALA A 28 -15.52 9.34 51.39
N ALA A 29 -16.50 9.14 50.50
CA ALA A 29 -16.39 8.10 49.49
C ALA A 29 -15.04 8.29 48.78
N PRO A 30 -14.22 7.23 48.63
CA PRO A 30 -12.97 7.36 47.90
C PRO A 30 -13.30 7.94 46.52
N PRO A 31 -12.49 8.88 46.01
CA PRO A 31 -12.72 9.43 44.67
C PRO A 31 -12.85 8.25 43.69
N PRO A 32 -13.75 8.33 42.70
CA PRO A 32 -13.87 7.29 41.69
C PRO A 32 -12.49 7.10 41.06
N VAL A 33 -11.87 5.96 41.34
CA VAL A 33 -10.63 5.57 40.67
C VAL A 33 -11.03 5.15 39.27
N SER A 34 -11.05 6.12 38.36
CA SER A 34 -11.29 5.88 36.93
C SER A 34 -10.02 5.26 36.35
N TYR A 35 -9.98 3.93 36.28
CA TYR A 35 -9.02 3.25 35.43
C TYR A 35 -9.50 3.40 33.98
N GLY A 36 -8.72 4.13 33.17
CA GLY A 36 -8.78 4.23 31.69
C GLY A 36 -10.16 4.10 31.03
N VAL A 37 -10.72 5.20 30.54
CA VAL A 37 -12.03 5.22 29.85
C VAL A 37 -11.90 4.89 28.34
N GLU A 38 -10.69 4.64 27.84
CA GLU A 38 -10.41 4.39 26.43
C GLU A 38 -10.00 2.92 26.23
N GLU A 39 -10.67 2.22 25.31
CA GLU A 39 -10.41 0.81 24.97
C GLU A 39 -9.30 0.66 23.91
N ASP A 40 -8.84 1.76 23.31
CA ASP A 40 -7.78 1.79 22.29
C ASP A 40 -6.44 1.28 22.86
N VAL A 41 -5.89 0.22 22.25
CA VAL A 41 -4.59 -0.36 22.68
C VAL A 41 -3.41 0.29 21.95
N PHE A 42 -3.61 0.69 20.69
CA PHE A 42 -2.63 1.42 19.89
C PHE A 42 -3.19 2.80 19.55
N HIS A 43 -2.36 3.83 19.72
CA HIS A 43 -2.78 5.22 19.50
C HIS A 43 -2.19 5.77 18.19
N PRO A 44 -3.02 6.30 17.28
CA PRO A 44 -2.57 6.93 16.05
C PRO A 44 -1.95 8.31 16.29
N VAL A 45 -1.11 8.75 15.34
CA VAL A 45 -0.69 10.16 15.23
C VAL A 45 -1.92 11.00 14.92
N ARG A 46 -2.10 12.13 15.62
CA ARG A 46 -3.26 13.01 15.46
C ARG A 46 -2.85 14.35 14.87
N ALA A 47 -3.60 14.84 13.88
CA ALA A 47 -3.41 16.15 13.26
C ALA A 47 -4.74 16.77 12.83
N LYS A 48 -4.72 18.04 12.39
CA LYS A 48 -5.93 18.73 11.92
C LYS A 48 -5.78 19.36 10.55
N GLN A 49 -4.59 19.83 10.17
CA GLN A 49 -4.38 20.60 8.94
C GLN A 49 -3.86 19.74 7.78
N GLY A 50 -3.26 18.61 8.09
CA GLY A 50 -2.76 17.69 7.09
C GLY A 50 -1.99 16.55 7.73
N MET A 51 -1.95 15.43 7.02
CA MET A 51 -1.29 14.21 7.46
C MET A 51 -0.62 13.55 6.26
N VAL A 52 0.61 13.09 6.47
CA VAL A 52 1.39 12.28 5.52
C VAL A 52 1.85 11.04 6.25
N ALA A 53 1.65 9.87 5.64
CA ALA A 53 2.20 8.60 6.08
C ALA A 53 3.02 7.99 4.92
N SER A 54 4.30 7.73 5.14
CA SER A 54 5.17 7.10 4.13
C SER A 54 6.26 6.24 4.77
N VAL A 55 6.97 5.48 3.94
CA VAL A 55 8.03 4.55 4.37
C VAL A 55 9.37 5.22 4.71
N ASP A 56 9.44 6.56 4.68
CA ASP A 56 10.66 7.30 4.96
C ASP A 56 10.36 8.62 5.68
N ALA A 57 11.08 8.86 6.77
CA ALA A 57 10.92 10.04 7.59
C ALA A 57 11.21 11.35 6.83
N LEU A 58 12.24 11.38 5.97
CA LEU A 58 12.59 12.58 5.21
C LEU A 58 11.53 12.90 4.16
N ALA A 59 11.05 11.91 3.42
CA ALA A 59 9.97 12.07 2.45
C ALA A 59 8.66 12.50 3.12
N THR A 60 8.32 11.91 4.26
CA THR A 60 7.17 12.33 5.08
C THR A 60 7.27 13.81 5.45
N GLN A 61 8.43 14.26 5.93
CA GLN A 61 8.65 15.65 6.30
C GLN A 61 8.53 16.59 5.09
N VAL A 62 9.05 16.19 3.92
CA VAL A 62 8.87 16.94 2.66
C VAL A 62 7.39 17.15 2.36
N GLY A 63 6.58 16.10 2.45
CA GLY A 63 5.13 16.19 2.24
C GLY A 63 4.45 17.15 3.23
N VAL A 64 4.77 17.03 4.52
CA VAL A 64 4.24 17.92 5.57
C VAL A 64 4.64 19.38 5.31
N ASP A 65 5.88 19.62 4.88
CA ASP A 65 6.37 20.97 4.59
C ASP A 65 5.68 21.58 3.37
N ILE A 66 5.34 20.79 2.36
CA ILE A 66 4.54 21.24 1.21
C ILE A 66 3.11 21.60 1.63
N LEU A 67 2.48 20.78 2.48
CA LEU A 67 1.16 21.11 3.04
C LEU A 67 1.22 22.42 3.84
N LYS A 68 2.24 22.61 4.69
CA LYS A 68 2.45 23.85 5.47
C LYS A 68 2.68 25.09 4.61
N GLN A 69 3.26 24.91 3.42
CA GLN A 69 3.45 25.96 2.43
C GLN A 69 2.16 26.31 1.65
N GLY A 70 1.05 25.66 1.96
CA GLY A 70 -0.26 25.90 1.35
C GLY A 70 -0.58 24.99 0.17
N GLY A 71 0.23 23.95 -0.07
CA GLY A 71 -0.06 22.94 -1.08
C GLY A 71 -1.19 22.02 -0.63
N ASN A 72 -1.87 21.40 -1.58
CA ASN A 72 -2.91 20.42 -1.31
C ASN A 72 -2.32 18.99 -1.20
N ALA A 73 -3.18 18.00 -0.96
CA ALA A 73 -2.76 16.60 -0.83
C ALA A 73 -2.04 16.06 -2.08
N VAL A 74 -2.33 16.59 -3.26
CA VAL A 74 -1.69 16.20 -4.53
C VAL A 74 -0.30 16.79 -4.65
N ASP A 75 -0.14 18.08 -4.33
CA ASP A 75 1.16 18.75 -4.31
C ASP A 75 2.12 18.01 -3.36
N ALA A 76 1.63 17.69 -2.16
CA ALA A 76 2.38 16.95 -1.16
C ALA A 76 2.66 15.50 -1.59
N ALA A 77 1.70 14.80 -2.18
CA ALA A 77 1.90 13.45 -2.70
C ALA A 77 2.98 13.39 -3.79
N VAL A 78 2.97 14.34 -4.73
CA VAL A 78 3.99 14.45 -5.77
C VAL A 78 5.37 14.74 -5.17
N ALA A 79 5.45 15.67 -4.21
CA ALA A 79 6.71 15.98 -3.53
C ALA A 79 7.27 14.80 -2.73
N VAL A 80 6.41 14.04 -2.03
CA VAL A 80 6.77 12.78 -1.34
C VAL A 80 7.32 11.78 -2.35
N GLY A 81 6.64 11.59 -3.48
CA GLY A 81 7.08 10.65 -4.53
C GLY A 81 8.46 10.97 -5.10
N TYR A 82 8.75 12.25 -5.36
CA TYR A 82 10.08 12.69 -5.78
C TYR A 82 11.12 12.56 -4.66
N ALA A 83 10.77 12.84 -3.40
CA ALA A 83 11.69 12.68 -2.27
C ALA A 83 12.07 11.21 -2.06
N LEU A 84 11.09 10.29 -2.12
CA LEU A 84 11.32 8.85 -2.04
C LEU A 84 12.18 8.31 -3.18
N ALA A 85 12.15 8.91 -4.38
CA ALA A 85 13.08 8.56 -5.46
C ALA A 85 14.56 8.82 -5.09
N VAL A 86 14.81 9.61 -4.05
CA VAL A 86 16.14 9.92 -3.51
C VAL A 86 16.40 9.15 -2.22
N THR A 87 15.47 9.16 -1.28
CA THR A 87 15.67 8.65 0.08
C THR A 87 15.36 7.17 0.24
N HIS A 88 14.55 6.61 -0.67
CA HIS A 88 14.14 5.22 -0.69
C HIS A 88 14.40 4.56 -2.07
N PRO A 89 15.65 4.60 -2.57
CA PRO A 89 16.01 4.17 -3.94
C PRO A 89 15.74 2.68 -4.23
N GLN A 90 15.51 1.88 -3.20
CA GLN A 90 15.13 0.48 -3.34
C GLN A 90 13.74 0.28 -3.98
N ALA A 91 12.83 1.25 -3.87
CA ALA A 91 11.47 1.15 -4.42
C ALA A 91 10.89 2.48 -4.89
N GLY A 92 11.18 3.59 -4.19
CA GLY A 92 10.88 4.94 -4.65
C GLY A 92 11.73 5.26 -5.89
N ASN A 93 11.11 5.78 -6.94
CA ASN A 93 11.77 5.80 -8.25
C ASN A 93 11.30 6.90 -9.21
N LEU A 94 12.13 7.18 -10.21
CA LEU A 94 11.73 7.84 -11.46
C LEU A 94 11.72 6.88 -12.65
N GLY A 95 12.48 5.78 -12.56
CA GLY A 95 12.66 4.81 -13.64
C GLY A 95 11.73 3.60 -13.56
N GLY A 96 10.64 3.68 -12.80
CA GLY A 96 9.57 2.69 -12.74
C GLY A 96 8.21 3.32 -12.96
N GLY A 97 7.18 2.79 -12.30
CA GLY A 97 5.80 3.17 -12.50
C GLY A 97 4.90 2.76 -11.34
N GLY A 98 3.60 3.00 -11.49
CA GLY A 98 2.65 2.78 -10.41
C GLY A 98 1.27 3.35 -10.65
N PHE A 99 0.57 3.54 -9.53
CA PHE A 99 -0.81 3.95 -9.49
C PHE A 99 -1.07 4.98 -8.39
N MET A 100 -1.92 5.95 -8.69
CA MET A 100 -2.39 6.96 -7.75
C MET A 100 -3.91 6.96 -7.74
N LEU A 101 -4.50 6.79 -6.57
CA LEU A 101 -5.92 7.00 -6.35
C LEU A 101 -6.11 8.34 -5.64
N LEU A 102 -6.99 9.18 -6.17
CA LEU A 102 -7.21 10.54 -5.70
C LEU A 102 -8.69 10.75 -5.45
N ARG A 103 -9.02 11.41 -4.33
CA ARG A 103 -10.35 11.92 -4.04
C ARG A 103 -10.27 13.40 -3.73
N THR A 104 -10.99 14.23 -4.47
CA THR A 104 -11.07 15.67 -4.19
C THR A 104 -12.06 15.95 -3.07
N LYS A 105 -11.92 17.12 -2.44
CA LYS A 105 -12.84 17.65 -1.42
C LYS A 105 -14.31 17.68 -1.85
N ASP A 106 -14.57 17.80 -3.16
CA ASP A 106 -15.91 17.84 -3.74
C ASP A 106 -16.51 16.43 -3.93
N GLY A 107 -15.74 15.39 -3.58
CA GLY A 107 -16.17 14.00 -3.61
C GLY A 107 -15.95 13.27 -4.94
N ASN A 108 -15.20 13.86 -5.87
CA ASN A 108 -14.80 13.19 -7.11
C ASN A 108 -13.63 12.26 -6.83
N THR A 109 -13.73 10.99 -7.23
CA THR A 109 -12.62 10.02 -7.13
C THR A 109 -12.13 9.63 -8.52
N THR A 110 -10.82 9.67 -8.74
CA THR A 110 -10.17 9.28 -10.00
C THR A 110 -8.93 8.42 -9.73
N ALA A 111 -8.47 7.71 -10.75
CA ALA A 111 -7.28 6.89 -10.72
C ALA A 111 -6.31 7.32 -11.83
N ILE A 112 -5.03 7.49 -11.52
CA ILE A 112 -3.97 7.74 -12.49
C ILE A 112 -3.14 6.47 -12.60
N ASP A 113 -3.17 5.87 -13.78
CA ASP A 113 -2.33 4.75 -14.20
C ASP A 113 -1.07 5.28 -14.88
N PHE A 114 0.04 5.15 -14.17
CA PHE A 114 1.39 5.42 -14.68
C PHE A 114 2.25 4.17 -14.61
N ARG A 115 1.63 3.01 -14.86
CA ARG A 115 2.31 1.73 -15.00
C ARG A 115 3.22 1.73 -16.21
N GLU A 116 4.34 1.04 -16.11
CA GLU A 116 5.31 0.86 -17.18
C GLU A 116 4.68 0.18 -18.41
N MET A 117 5.18 0.53 -19.59
CA MET A 117 4.75 -0.08 -20.84
C MET A 117 5.89 -0.88 -21.46
N ALA A 118 5.58 -2.06 -21.99
CA ALA A 118 6.53 -2.82 -22.79
C ALA A 118 6.99 -2.00 -24.01
N PRO A 119 8.30 -1.93 -24.29
CA PRO A 119 8.80 -1.29 -25.50
C PRO A 119 8.15 -1.86 -26.77
N ALA A 120 8.08 -1.08 -27.85
CA ALA A 120 7.50 -1.52 -29.12
C ALA A 120 8.20 -2.74 -29.72
N GLY A 121 9.47 -2.97 -29.38
CA GLY A 121 10.25 -4.14 -29.79
C GLY A 121 10.00 -5.40 -28.94
N ALA A 122 9.18 -5.34 -27.88
CA ALA A 122 8.92 -6.49 -27.02
C ALA A 122 8.14 -7.59 -27.75
N THR A 123 8.51 -8.85 -27.49
CA THR A 123 7.89 -10.03 -28.12
C THR A 123 7.46 -11.05 -27.08
N ARG A 124 6.50 -11.89 -27.45
CA ARG A 124 5.87 -12.91 -26.57
C ARG A 124 6.87 -13.80 -25.84
N ASP A 125 7.97 -14.15 -26.52
CA ASP A 125 8.90 -15.20 -26.12
C ASP A 125 10.29 -14.64 -25.71
N MET A 126 10.42 -13.33 -25.52
CA MET A 126 11.72 -12.67 -25.24
C MET A 126 12.40 -13.16 -23.95
N PHE A 127 11.64 -13.73 -23.02
CA PHE A 127 12.14 -14.30 -21.77
C PHE A 127 12.31 -15.82 -21.79
N LEU A 128 12.21 -16.46 -22.96
CA LEU A 128 12.47 -17.88 -23.09
C LEU A 128 13.94 -18.15 -23.47
N ASP A 129 14.48 -19.26 -22.98
CA ASP A 129 15.72 -19.85 -23.46
C ASP A 129 15.51 -20.60 -24.79
N GLU A 130 16.58 -21.12 -25.38
CA GLU A 130 16.52 -21.88 -26.64
C GLU A 130 15.71 -23.19 -26.53
N GLN A 131 15.48 -23.66 -25.30
CA GLN A 131 14.70 -24.86 -24.99
C GLN A 131 13.24 -24.53 -24.65
N GLY A 132 12.84 -23.26 -24.66
CA GLY A 132 11.48 -22.81 -24.38
C GLY A 132 11.12 -22.76 -22.88
N ASN A 133 12.11 -22.70 -21.99
CA ASN A 133 11.92 -22.47 -20.56
C ASN A 133 12.08 -20.99 -20.23
N ALA A 134 11.41 -20.52 -19.18
CA ALA A 134 11.57 -19.15 -18.70
C ALA A 134 12.97 -18.93 -18.12
N ASP A 135 13.63 -17.83 -18.53
CA ASP A 135 14.93 -17.40 -18.04
C ASP A 135 14.78 -16.15 -17.16
N ALA A 136 14.81 -16.36 -15.85
CA ALA A 136 14.65 -15.29 -14.86
C ALA A 136 15.74 -14.22 -14.94
N LYS A 137 16.95 -14.52 -15.46
CA LYS A 137 17.99 -13.49 -15.60
C LYS A 137 17.59 -12.45 -16.63
N LYS A 138 16.92 -12.87 -17.72
CA LYS A 138 16.43 -11.95 -18.74
C LYS A 138 15.34 -11.05 -18.20
N SER A 139 14.41 -11.58 -17.41
CA SER A 139 13.26 -10.83 -16.88
C SER A 139 13.55 -10.03 -15.61
N LEU A 140 14.64 -10.32 -14.88
CA LEU A 140 14.93 -9.65 -13.60
C LEU A 140 16.13 -8.72 -13.63
N THR A 141 17.25 -9.09 -14.26
CA THR A 141 18.54 -8.40 -14.08
C THR A 141 19.20 -7.94 -15.37
N SER A 142 18.46 -7.99 -16.49
CA SER A 142 18.96 -7.54 -17.80
C SER A 142 18.25 -6.27 -18.27
N HIS A 143 18.81 -5.58 -19.27
CA HIS A 143 18.16 -4.43 -19.92
C HIS A 143 16.84 -4.79 -20.63
N LEU A 144 16.58 -6.08 -20.90
CA LEU A 144 15.29 -6.55 -21.46
C LEU A 144 14.15 -6.51 -20.44
N ALA A 145 14.48 -6.49 -19.15
CA ALA A 145 13.52 -6.50 -18.05
C ALA A 145 12.78 -5.17 -17.87
N SER A 146 13.31 -4.09 -18.45
CA SER A 146 12.81 -2.74 -18.18
C SER A 146 11.69 -2.34 -19.11
N GLY A 147 10.53 -1.99 -18.52
CA GLY A 147 9.45 -1.29 -19.20
C GLY A 147 9.69 0.22 -19.23
N THR A 148 9.04 0.91 -20.16
CA THR A 148 9.11 2.38 -20.29
C THR A 148 8.58 3.06 -19.01
N PRO A 149 9.39 3.86 -18.30
CA PRO A 149 9.02 4.42 -17.00
C PRO A 149 7.86 5.41 -17.05
N GLY A 150 6.97 5.32 -16.07
CA GLY A 150 5.76 6.13 -15.99
C GLY A 150 5.70 7.19 -14.90
N THR A 151 6.54 7.08 -13.86
CA THR A 151 6.40 7.91 -12.65
C THR A 151 6.37 9.41 -12.92
N VAL A 152 7.28 9.92 -13.77
CA VAL A 152 7.34 11.36 -14.09
C VAL A 152 6.08 11.85 -14.81
N ALA A 153 5.55 11.08 -15.76
CA ALA A 153 4.30 11.43 -16.45
C ALA A 153 3.10 11.37 -15.50
N GLY A 154 3.03 10.35 -14.63
CA GLY A 154 1.95 10.21 -13.65
C GLY A 154 1.88 11.37 -12.67
N PHE A 155 3.02 11.75 -12.09
CA PHE A 155 3.11 12.87 -11.16
C PHE A 155 2.87 14.21 -11.85
N SER A 156 3.36 14.39 -13.08
CA SER A 156 3.10 15.61 -13.86
C SER A 156 1.62 15.76 -14.17
N LEU A 157 0.94 14.69 -14.61
CA LEU A 157 -0.49 14.69 -14.89
C LEU A 157 -1.32 14.99 -13.63
N ALA A 158 -0.96 14.38 -12.49
CA ALA A 158 -1.62 14.63 -11.23
C ALA A 158 -1.49 16.09 -10.79
N LEU A 159 -0.27 16.63 -10.83
CA LEU A 159 0.01 18.00 -10.43
C LEU A 159 -0.65 19.02 -11.35
N GLU A 160 -0.63 18.79 -12.66
CA GLU A 160 -1.24 19.68 -13.65
C GLU A 160 -2.76 19.80 -13.46
N LYS A 161 -3.44 18.67 -13.23
CA LYS A 161 -4.91 18.64 -13.13
C LYS A 161 -5.44 18.95 -11.74
N TYR A 162 -4.73 18.49 -10.71
CA TYR A 162 -5.24 18.44 -9.35
C TYR A 162 -4.32 19.12 -8.32
N GLY A 163 -3.10 19.50 -8.70
CA GLY A 163 -2.20 20.27 -7.85
C GLY A 163 -2.55 21.76 -7.81
N THR A 164 -1.91 22.47 -6.89
CA THR A 164 -1.97 23.93 -6.77
C THR A 164 -0.60 24.60 -6.79
N MET A 165 0.49 23.80 -6.75
CA MET A 165 1.86 24.28 -6.80
C MET A 165 2.53 23.98 -8.14
N PRO A 166 3.47 24.84 -8.59
CA PRO A 166 4.24 24.56 -9.79
C PRO A 166 5.23 23.41 -9.56
N LEU A 167 5.52 22.63 -10.61
CA LEU A 167 6.40 21.44 -10.56
C LEU A 167 7.76 21.73 -9.91
N ASN A 168 8.37 22.87 -10.24
CA ASN A 168 9.66 23.25 -9.68
C ASN A 168 9.65 23.39 -8.14
N LYS A 169 8.51 23.75 -7.52
CA LYS A 169 8.38 23.85 -6.07
C LYS A 169 8.29 22.48 -5.42
N VAL A 170 7.54 21.55 -6.01
CA VAL A 170 7.37 20.20 -5.47
C VAL A 170 8.59 19.30 -5.68
N VAL A 171 9.37 19.51 -6.75
CA VAL A 171 10.60 18.72 -7.04
C VAL A 171 11.81 19.21 -6.25
N ARG A 172 11.89 20.51 -5.93
CA ARG A 172 13.07 21.13 -5.31
C ARG A 172 13.54 20.46 -4.00
N PRO A 173 12.65 20.02 -3.08
CA PRO A 173 13.10 19.32 -1.87
C PRO A 173 13.89 18.03 -2.19
N ALA A 174 13.41 17.23 -3.15
CA ALA A 174 14.11 16.02 -3.59
C ALA A 174 15.46 16.35 -4.24
N MET A 175 15.50 17.38 -5.10
CA MET A 175 16.74 17.85 -5.72
C MET A 175 17.79 18.22 -4.66
N LYS A 176 17.37 18.95 -3.61
CA LYS A 176 18.24 19.32 -2.49
C LYS A 176 18.75 18.09 -1.73
N LEU A 177 17.87 17.13 -1.42
CA LEU A 177 18.25 15.87 -0.77
C LEU A 177 19.28 15.09 -1.59
N ALA A 178 19.10 15.02 -2.91
CA ALA A 178 20.03 14.32 -3.81
C ALA A 178 21.38 15.07 -3.92
N GLU A 179 21.34 16.39 -3.99
CA GLU A 179 22.53 17.22 -4.17
C GLU A 179 23.37 17.32 -2.90
N GLU A 180 22.74 17.66 -1.78
CA GLU A 180 23.43 17.86 -0.50
C GLU A 180 23.72 16.53 0.19
N GLY A 181 22.94 15.50 -0.12
CA GLY A 181 22.98 14.17 0.46
C GLY A 181 22.29 14.07 1.82
N PHE A 182 21.94 12.85 2.20
CA PHE A 182 21.29 12.52 3.46
C PHE A 182 22.01 11.36 4.16
N VAL A 183 21.69 11.16 5.44
CA VAL A 183 22.27 10.08 6.24
C VAL A 183 21.52 8.78 5.93
N VAL A 184 22.26 7.74 5.55
CA VAL A 184 21.71 6.40 5.33
C VAL A 184 21.15 5.87 6.65
N ASN A 185 19.86 5.52 6.65
CA ASN A 185 19.14 4.95 7.79
C ASN A 185 19.36 3.42 7.89
N ASP A 186 18.69 2.77 8.85
CA ASP A 186 18.86 1.34 9.06
C ASP A 186 18.28 0.53 7.89
N ALA A 187 17.06 0.87 7.46
CA ALA A 187 16.37 0.17 6.38
C ALA A 187 17.16 0.19 5.06
N LEU A 188 17.65 1.37 4.64
CA LEU A 188 18.44 1.47 3.41
C LEU A 188 19.78 0.74 3.52
N ALA A 189 20.45 0.79 4.67
CA ALA A 189 21.70 0.06 4.88
C ALA A 189 21.49 -1.46 4.79
N ASP A 190 20.42 -1.97 5.40
CA ASP A 190 20.06 -3.39 5.37
C ASP A 190 19.65 -3.84 3.96
N ASP A 191 18.89 -3.03 3.24
CA ASP A 191 18.50 -3.31 1.85
C ASP A 191 19.71 -3.32 0.91
N LEU A 192 20.62 -2.35 1.03
CA LEU A 192 21.85 -2.30 0.25
C LEU A 192 22.72 -3.54 0.51
N LYS A 193 22.87 -3.91 1.78
CA LYS A 193 23.64 -5.08 2.18
C LYS A 193 23.02 -6.39 1.68
N THR A 194 21.70 -6.52 1.78
CA THR A 194 20.99 -7.78 1.50
C THR A 194 20.71 -7.92 0.02
N TYR A 195 19.94 -7.00 -0.55
CA TYR A 195 19.46 -7.08 -1.93
C TYR A 195 20.36 -6.32 -2.89
N GLY A 196 20.89 -5.17 -2.47
CA GLY A 196 21.80 -4.38 -3.28
C GLY A 196 23.04 -5.20 -3.71
N SER A 197 23.59 -6.01 -2.81
CA SER A 197 24.73 -6.90 -3.08
C SER A 197 24.48 -7.91 -4.20
N GLU A 198 23.23 -8.24 -4.53
CA GLU A 198 22.90 -9.18 -5.60
C GLU A 198 23.00 -8.56 -7.00
N VAL A 199 22.60 -7.28 -7.13
CA VAL A 199 22.42 -6.62 -8.43
C VAL A 199 23.36 -5.44 -8.65
N ILE A 200 23.59 -4.60 -7.64
CA ILE A 200 24.33 -3.33 -7.77
C ILE A 200 25.82 -3.53 -8.13
N PRO A 201 26.58 -4.46 -7.53
CA PRO A 201 28.01 -4.64 -7.83
C PRO A 201 28.33 -4.95 -9.29
N ASN A 202 27.35 -5.40 -10.08
CA ASN A 202 27.53 -5.72 -11.50
C ASN A 202 27.46 -4.48 -12.41
N HIS A 203 27.14 -3.31 -11.86
CA HIS A 203 26.92 -2.09 -12.63
C HIS A 203 27.76 -0.94 -12.07
N GLU A 204 28.77 -0.49 -12.82
CA GLU A 204 29.71 0.55 -12.36
C GLU A 204 29.04 1.86 -11.97
N ASN A 205 28.01 2.30 -12.72
CA ASN A 205 27.27 3.53 -12.40
C ASN A 205 26.51 3.40 -11.07
N SER A 206 25.94 2.23 -10.79
CA SER A 206 25.20 1.97 -9.56
C SER A 206 26.14 1.83 -8.37
N LYS A 207 27.26 1.11 -8.54
CA LYS A 207 28.34 1.05 -7.55
C LYS A 207 28.86 2.43 -7.16
N ALA A 208 29.07 3.31 -8.13
CA ALA A 208 29.57 4.66 -7.87
C ALA A 208 28.63 5.49 -6.96
N ILE A 209 27.35 5.11 -6.86
CA ILE A 209 26.36 5.77 -6.02
C ILE A 209 26.25 5.10 -4.65
N PHE A 210 26.18 3.77 -4.61
CA PHE A 210 25.76 3.03 -3.43
C PHE A 210 26.89 2.24 -2.72
N TRP A 211 28.08 2.17 -3.32
CA TRP A 211 29.25 1.46 -2.77
C TRP A 211 30.39 2.43 -2.46
N LYS A 212 31.09 2.15 -1.37
CA LYS A 212 32.29 2.88 -0.95
C LYS A 212 33.33 1.88 -0.46
N ASP A 213 34.55 2.00 -0.98
CA ASP A 213 35.68 1.14 -0.62
C ASP A 213 35.40 -0.37 -0.78
N GLY A 214 34.59 -0.73 -1.78
CA GLY A 214 34.21 -2.12 -2.09
C GLY A 214 33.03 -2.67 -1.30
N GLU A 215 32.46 -1.90 -0.37
CA GLU A 215 31.34 -2.28 0.49
C GLU A 215 30.10 -1.41 0.22
N PRO A 216 28.87 -1.92 0.45
CA PRO A 216 27.68 -1.07 0.42
C PRO A 216 27.77 0.03 1.48
N LEU A 217 27.13 1.18 1.20
CA LEU A 217 26.96 2.23 2.21
C LEU A 217 26.25 1.69 3.45
N LYS A 218 26.72 2.11 4.61
CA LYS A 218 26.27 1.65 5.93
C LYS A 218 25.44 2.73 6.61
N LYS A 219 24.68 2.34 7.63
CA LYS A 219 23.98 3.29 8.51
C LYS A 219 24.97 4.37 9.00
N GLY A 220 24.56 5.63 8.88
CA GLY A 220 25.38 6.77 9.28
C GLY A 220 26.29 7.30 8.17
N ASP A 221 26.51 6.56 7.08
CA ASP A 221 27.16 7.10 5.89
C ASP A 221 26.28 8.17 5.24
N LYS A 222 26.92 9.05 4.47
CA LYS A 222 26.24 10.09 3.72
C LYS A 222 26.09 9.67 2.25
N LEU A 223 24.86 9.47 1.80
CA LEU A 223 24.54 9.19 0.40
C LEU A 223 24.33 10.51 -0.36
N VAL A 224 25.14 10.74 -1.39
CA VAL A 224 25.06 11.91 -2.29
C VAL A 224 24.83 11.42 -3.71
N GLN A 225 23.82 11.97 -4.39
CA GLN A 225 23.37 11.51 -5.71
C GLN A 225 23.38 12.65 -6.73
N LYS A 226 24.57 13.20 -7.04
CA LYS A 226 24.71 14.39 -7.91
C LYS A 226 24.09 14.23 -9.30
N ASN A 227 24.20 13.05 -9.89
CA ASN A 227 23.61 12.76 -11.19
C ASN A 227 22.07 12.79 -11.14
N LEU A 228 21.48 12.18 -10.10
CA LEU A 228 20.04 12.24 -9.87
C LEU A 228 19.57 13.67 -9.59
N ALA A 229 20.33 14.44 -8.80
CA ALA A 229 20.04 15.86 -8.55
C ALA A 229 19.96 16.66 -9.85
N LYS A 230 20.90 16.44 -10.79
CA LYS A 230 20.88 17.06 -12.11
C LYS A 230 19.68 16.65 -12.96
N SER A 231 19.27 15.37 -12.89
CA SER A 231 18.05 14.90 -13.56
C SER A 231 16.80 15.57 -12.97
N LEU A 232 16.72 15.70 -11.63
CA LEU A 232 15.64 16.40 -10.93
C LEU A 232 15.62 17.89 -11.27
N GLU A 233 16.78 18.54 -11.40
CA GLU A 233 16.92 19.92 -11.86
C GLU A 233 16.35 20.08 -13.28
N MET A 234 16.75 19.22 -14.22
CA MET A 234 16.24 19.25 -15.59
C MET A 234 14.71 19.09 -15.65
N ILE A 235 14.13 18.20 -14.82
CA ILE A 235 12.67 18.01 -14.70
C ILE A 235 12.00 19.24 -14.08
N ALA A 236 12.60 19.82 -13.03
CA ALA A 236 12.07 21.02 -12.37
C ALA A 236 12.03 22.23 -13.32
N GLU A 237 13.03 22.36 -14.20
CA GLU A 237 13.16 23.49 -15.14
C GLU A 237 12.34 23.31 -16.42
N ASN A 238 12.35 22.11 -17.00
CA ASN A 238 11.81 21.86 -18.34
C ASN A 238 10.59 20.94 -18.33
N GLY A 239 10.10 20.54 -17.15
CA GLY A 239 8.94 19.66 -17.03
C GLY A 239 9.21 18.21 -17.43
N PRO A 240 8.15 17.42 -17.67
CA PRO A 240 8.28 16.01 -18.06
C PRO A 240 9.03 15.81 -19.38
N ASP A 241 9.06 16.82 -20.26
CA ASP A 241 9.76 16.75 -21.55
C ASP A 241 11.26 16.47 -21.39
N ALA A 242 11.89 16.95 -20.32
CA ALA A 242 13.28 16.60 -20.00
C ALA A 242 13.49 15.09 -19.89
N PHE A 243 12.50 14.37 -19.35
CA PHE A 243 12.52 12.92 -19.13
C PHE A 243 12.17 12.13 -20.39
N TYR A 244 11.14 12.55 -21.14
CA TYR A 244 10.55 11.73 -22.21
C TYR A 244 11.06 12.05 -23.62
N ILE A 245 11.51 13.29 -23.87
CA ILE A 245 12.00 13.71 -25.19
C ILE A 245 13.33 14.50 -25.13
N GLY A 246 13.86 14.70 -23.92
CA GLY A 246 15.06 15.50 -23.66
C GLY A 246 16.31 14.69 -23.36
N ALA A 247 17.26 15.32 -22.67
CA ALA A 247 18.58 14.74 -22.41
C ALA A 247 18.56 13.49 -21.51
N ILE A 248 17.53 13.30 -20.68
CA ILE A 248 17.37 12.07 -19.90
C ILE A 248 16.90 10.94 -20.82
N ALA A 249 15.95 11.21 -21.73
CA ALA A 249 15.48 10.23 -22.70
C ALA A 249 16.64 9.70 -23.57
N ASP A 250 17.51 10.61 -24.00
CA ASP A 250 18.71 10.29 -24.78
C ASP A 250 19.65 9.33 -24.05
N GLN A 251 19.85 9.53 -22.75
CA GLN A 251 20.70 8.67 -21.94
C GLN A 251 20.06 7.31 -21.66
N ILE A 252 18.75 7.25 -21.41
CA ILE A 252 18.03 6.00 -21.22
C ILE A 252 18.09 5.16 -22.50
N ALA A 253 17.71 5.74 -23.65
CA ALA A 253 17.75 5.03 -24.93
C ALA A 253 19.18 4.62 -25.32
N GLY A 254 20.18 5.46 -25.04
CA GLY A 254 21.59 5.13 -25.27
C GLY A 254 22.09 3.96 -24.42
N GLU A 255 21.71 3.91 -23.13
CA GLU A 255 22.02 2.77 -22.25
C GLU A 255 21.40 1.48 -22.77
N MET A 256 20.14 1.53 -23.19
CA MET A 256 19.41 0.39 -23.74
C MET A 256 20.07 -0.12 -25.02
N GLN A 257 20.32 0.77 -25.98
CA GLN A 257 20.93 0.41 -27.26
C GLN A 257 22.31 -0.24 -27.08
N LYS A 258 23.14 0.31 -26.17
CA LYS A 258 24.51 -0.19 -25.94
C LYS A 258 24.54 -1.59 -25.36
N ASN A 259 23.54 -1.97 -24.57
CA ASN A 259 23.54 -3.22 -23.79
C ASN A 259 22.46 -4.21 -24.22
N GLY A 260 21.81 -4.00 -25.37
CA GLY A 260 20.81 -4.93 -25.92
C GLY A 260 19.43 -4.83 -25.27
N GLY A 261 19.10 -3.70 -24.62
CA GLY A 261 17.75 -3.36 -24.19
C GLY A 261 16.84 -2.97 -25.36
N LEU A 262 15.53 -2.98 -25.13
CA LEU A 262 14.53 -2.74 -26.18
C LEU A 262 13.96 -1.31 -26.22
N MET A 263 14.10 -0.55 -25.14
CA MET A 263 13.49 0.77 -25.02
C MET A 263 14.20 1.81 -25.89
N THR A 264 13.44 2.46 -26.75
CA THR A 264 13.89 3.49 -27.69
C THR A 264 13.48 4.89 -27.26
N LYS A 265 13.98 5.93 -27.95
CA LYS A 265 13.51 7.30 -27.74
C LYS A 265 12.04 7.44 -28.12
N GLU A 266 11.59 6.72 -29.14
CA GLU A 266 10.21 6.71 -29.60
C GLU A 266 9.28 6.07 -28.57
N ASP A 267 9.74 5.03 -27.86
CA ASP A 267 8.99 4.44 -26.74
C ASP A 267 8.80 5.45 -25.61
N LEU A 268 9.87 6.15 -25.22
CA LEU A 268 9.82 7.20 -24.19
C LEU A 268 8.91 8.36 -24.62
N ALA A 269 9.09 8.88 -25.84
CA ALA A 269 8.31 10.00 -26.37
C ALA A 269 6.82 9.69 -26.52
N SER A 270 6.47 8.41 -26.75
CA SER A 270 5.07 7.98 -26.92
C SER A 270 4.39 7.58 -25.62
N TYR A 271 5.13 7.46 -24.52
CA TYR A 271 4.58 7.09 -23.22
C TYR A 271 3.59 8.14 -22.71
N LYS A 272 2.47 7.69 -22.14
CA LYS A 272 1.50 8.54 -21.45
C LYS A 272 0.94 7.82 -20.23
N ALA A 273 0.85 8.56 -19.11
CA ALA A 273 0.00 8.19 -18.00
C ALA A 273 -1.47 8.35 -18.41
N VAL A 274 -2.34 7.49 -17.88
CA VAL A 274 -3.75 7.39 -18.24
C VAL A 274 -4.61 7.65 -17.01
N GLU A 275 -5.57 8.56 -17.13
CA GLU A 275 -6.60 8.73 -16.13
C GLU A 275 -7.72 7.71 -16.35
N ARG A 276 -8.09 6.96 -15.31
CA ARG A 276 -9.03 5.86 -15.34
C ARG A 276 -10.13 6.05 -14.28
N THR A 277 -11.30 5.51 -14.55
CA THR A 277 -12.37 5.40 -13.56
C THR A 277 -12.01 4.31 -12.53
N PRO A 278 -12.02 4.62 -11.22
CA PRO A 278 -11.74 3.62 -10.18
C PRO A 278 -12.72 2.44 -10.19
N ILE A 279 -12.26 1.30 -9.71
CA ILE A 279 -13.17 0.22 -9.28
C ILE A 279 -13.81 0.66 -7.97
N SER A 280 -15.10 0.40 -7.83
CA SER A 280 -15.84 0.71 -6.61
C SER A 280 -16.79 -0.41 -6.21
N GLY A 281 -17.09 -0.49 -4.92
CA GLY A 281 -18.09 -1.39 -4.35
C GLY A 281 -18.56 -0.92 -2.98
N ASP A 282 -19.72 -1.40 -2.55
CA ASP A 282 -20.30 -1.09 -1.24
C ASP A 282 -20.09 -2.24 -0.27
N TYR A 283 -19.56 -1.94 0.91
CA TYR A 283 -19.35 -2.90 1.99
C TYR A 283 -19.90 -2.34 3.30
N ARG A 284 -21.02 -2.90 3.78
CA ARG A 284 -21.61 -2.59 5.10
C ARG A 284 -21.82 -1.08 5.37
N GLY A 285 -22.28 -0.35 4.36
CA GLY A 285 -22.54 1.09 4.46
C GLY A 285 -21.34 1.99 4.16
N TYR A 286 -20.20 1.41 3.78
CA TYR A 286 -19.03 2.13 3.29
C TYR A 286 -18.89 1.92 1.78
N GLN A 287 -18.42 2.94 1.08
CA GLN A 287 -18.05 2.83 -0.33
C GLN A 287 -16.53 2.69 -0.44
N VAL A 288 -16.06 1.65 -1.09
CA VAL A 288 -14.63 1.36 -1.25
C VAL A 288 -14.24 1.66 -2.69
N PHE A 289 -13.26 2.55 -2.89
CA PHE A 289 -12.65 2.85 -4.19
C PHE A 289 -11.23 2.30 -4.23
N SER A 290 -10.86 1.67 -5.33
CA SER A 290 -9.53 1.11 -5.54
C SER A 290 -9.17 1.05 -7.01
N MET A 291 -7.93 0.62 -7.33
CA MET A 291 -7.41 0.71 -8.69
C MET A 291 -8.11 -0.22 -9.69
N PRO A 292 -8.43 0.29 -10.90
CA PRO A 292 -8.86 -0.54 -12.01
C PRO A 292 -7.69 -1.28 -12.68
N PRO A 293 -7.98 -2.19 -13.63
CA PRO A 293 -6.97 -2.74 -14.52
C PRO A 293 -6.11 -1.64 -15.18
N PRO A 294 -4.79 -1.84 -15.33
CA PRO A 294 -4.06 -3.11 -15.28
C PRO A 294 -3.67 -3.58 -13.86
N SER A 295 -4.19 -3.00 -12.78
CA SER A 295 -4.12 -3.64 -11.46
C SER A 295 -5.26 -4.65 -11.25
N SER A 296 -4.96 -5.82 -10.67
CA SER A 296 -5.97 -6.74 -10.14
C SER A 296 -6.54 -6.31 -8.79
N GLY A 297 -5.85 -5.39 -8.12
CA GLY A 297 -6.07 -5.02 -6.73
C GLY A 297 -7.51 -4.64 -6.39
N GLY A 298 -8.04 -3.62 -7.08
CA GLY A 298 -9.37 -3.10 -6.75
C GLY A 298 -10.50 -4.08 -7.06
N ILE A 299 -10.39 -4.85 -8.15
CA ILE A 299 -11.36 -5.90 -8.48
C ILE A 299 -11.41 -6.93 -7.35
N HIS A 300 -10.25 -7.42 -6.91
CA HIS A 300 -10.19 -8.43 -5.86
C HIS A 300 -10.65 -7.93 -4.51
N ILE A 301 -10.26 -6.71 -4.10
CA ILE A 301 -10.72 -6.14 -2.83
C ILE A 301 -12.25 -6.10 -2.82
N VAL A 302 -12.87 -5.55 -3.87
CA VAL A 302 -14.34 -5.48 -3.96
C VAL A 302 -14.97 -6.87 -4.06
N GLN A 303 -14.39 -7.79 -4.83
CA GLN A 303 -14.87 -9.17 -4.95
C GLN A 303 -14.86 -9.88 -3.58
N ILE A 304 -13.74 -9.82 -2.86
CA ILE A 304 -13.61 -10.47 -1.56
C ILE A 304 -14.55 -9.83 -0.55
N LEU A 305 -14.63 -8.49 -0.49
CA LEU A 305 -15.58 -7.79 0.38
C LEU A 305 -17.04 -8.20 0.10
N ASN A 306 -17.43 -8.32 -1.17
CA ASN A 306 -18.76 -8.80 -1.53
C ASN A 306 -19.01 -10.26 -1.11
N ILE A 307 -17.98 -11.11 -1.09
CA ILE A 307 -18.08 -12.48 -0.54
C ILE A 307 -18.29 -12.40 0.98
N LEU A 308 -17.42 -11.64 1.67
CA LEU A 308 -17.43 -11.48 3.14
C LEU A 308 -18.72 -10.85 3.68
N GLU A 309 -19.42 -10.03 2.88
CA GLU A 309 -20.69 -9.42 3.26
C GLU A 309 -21.78 -10.44 3.60
N ASN A 310 -21.65 -11.69 3.12
CA ASN A 310 -22.55 -12.80 3.40
C ASN A 310 -22.31 -13.49 4.75
N PHE A 311 -21.27 -13.08 5.49
CA PHE A 311 -20.87 -13.66 6.77
C PHE A 311 -20.89 -12.60 7.88
N ASP A 312 -21.14 -13.03 9.12
CA ASP A 312 -21.16 -12.14 10.29
C ASP A 312 -19.75 -12.02 10.89
N MET A 313 -18.89 -11.28 10.18
CA MET A 313 -17.48 -11.09 10.55
C MET A 313 -17.34 -10.49 11.95
N LYS A 314 -18.16 -9.49 12.28
CA LYS A 314 -18.20 -8.87 13.61
C LYS A 314 -18.45 -9.89 14.71
N LYS A 315 -19.39 -10.81 14.52
CA LYS A 315 -19.68 -11.88 15.49
C LYS A 315 -18.53 -12.89 15.63
N TYR A 316 -17.83 -13.20 14.54
CA TYR A 316 -16.67 -14.10 14.61
C TYR A 316 -15.52 -13.47 15.38
N GLY A 317 -15.29 -12.17 15.19
CA GLY A 317 -14.27 -11.40 15.89
C GLY A 317 -12.87 -11.57 15.28
N PHE A 318 -12.05 -10.55 15.50
CA PHE A 318 -10.68 -10.47 14.99
C PHE A 318 -9.83 -11.65 15.45
N GLY A 319 -9.05 -12.23 14.55
CA GLY A 319 -8.11 -13.32 14.85
C GLY A 319 -8.76 -14.64 15.27
N SER A 320 -10.08 -14.78 15.13
CA SER A 320 -10.76 -16.07 15.30
C SER A 320 -10.51 -17.00 14.10
N ALA A 321 -10.54 -18.31 14.36
CA ALA A 321 -10.40 -19.30 13.28
C ALA A 321 -11.52 -19.21 12.24
N ASP A 322 -12.73 -18.84 12.65
CA ASP A 322 -13.88 -18.68 11.76
C ASP A 322 -13.72 -17.48 10.83
N ALA A 323 -13.30 -16.32 11.36
CA ALA A 323 -13.03 -15.14 10.53
C ALA A 323 -11.90 -15.40 9.54
N MET A 324 -10.78 -15.95 10.01
CA MET A 324 -9.62 -16.26 9.17
C MET A 324 -9.95 -17.32 8.12
N GLN A 325 -10.74 -18.35 8.46
CA GLN A 325 -11.17 -19.38 7.51
C GLN A 325 -11.96 -18.78 6.35
N VAL A 326 -12.99 -17.98 6.65
CA VAL A 326 -13.85 -17.38 5.61
C VAL A 326 -13.05 -16.44 4.71
N MET A 327 -12.18 -15.61 5.30
CA MET A 327 -11.29 -14.72 4.54
C MET A 327 -10.33 -15.50 3.65
N ALA A 328 -9.66 -16.53 4.17
CA ALA A 328 -8.74 -17.35 3.38
C ALA A 328 -9.45 -18.07 2.21
N GLU A 329 -10.65 -18.62 2.42
CA GLU A 329 -11.41 -19.24 1.33
C GLU A 329 -11.84 -18.21 0.27
N ALA A 330 -12.28 -17.01 0.69
CA ALA A 330 -12.66 -15.94 -0.23
C ALA A 330 -11.46 -15.43 -1.04
N GLU A 331 -10.30 -15.26 -0.41
CA GLU A 331 -9.05 -14.90 -1.08
C GLU A 331 -8.70 -15.92 -2.17
N LYS A 332 -8.78 -17.23 -1.86
CA LYS A 332 -8.51 -18.28 -2.87
C LYS A 332 -9.35 -18.13 -4.14
N TYR A 333 -10.64 -17.84 -4.00
CA TYR A 333 -11.51 -17.65 -5.16
C TYR A 333 -11.13 -16.41 -5.99
N ALA A 334 -10.82 -15.30 -5.34
CA ALA A 334 -10.39 -14.10 -6.05
C ALA A 334 -9.05 -14.30 -6.78
N TYR A 335 -8.05 -14.93 -6.13
CA TYR A 335 -6.76 -15.21 -6.78
C TYR A 335 -6.86 -16.24 -7.91
N ALA A 336 -7.81 -17.16 -7.82
CA ALA A 336 -8.17 -18.04 -8.93
C ALA A 336 -8.73 -17.27 -10.12
N ASP A 337 -9.65 -16.32 -9.92
CA ASP A 337 -10.16 -15.50 -11.03
C ASP A 337 -9.08 -14.59 -11.64
N ARG A 338 -8.12 -14.14 -10.83
CA ARG A 338 -6.97 -13.33 -11.26
C ARG A 338 -6.24 -13.91 -12.45
N SER A 339 -5.90 -15.20 -12.35
CA SER A 339 -4.97 -15.87 -13.24
C SER A 339 -5.61 -16.20 -14.59
N GLU A 340 -6.94 -16.26 -14.64
CA GLU A 340 -7.71 -16.50 -15.86
C GLU A 340 -8.08 -15.19 -16.58
N TYR A 341 -8.61 -14.19 -15.85
CA TYR A 341 -9.36 -13.10 -16.47
C TYR A 341 -8.67 -11.74 -16.52
N LEU A 342 -7.61 -11.53 -15.73
CA LEU A 342 -7.05 -10.19 -15.53
C LEU A 342 -5.80 -9.95 -16.39
N GLY A 343 -5.72 -8.78 -16.99
CA GLY A 343 -4.63 -8.30 -17.83
C GLY A 343 -4.82 -6.83 -18.21
N ASP A 344 -4.03 -6.34 -19.17
CA ASP A 344 -4.14 -4.96 -19.66
C ASP A 344 -5.47 -4.72 -20.39
N PRO A 345 -6.35 -3.82 -19.88
CA PRO A 345 -7.66 -3.56 -20.49
C PRO A 345 -7.56 -2.95 -21.89
N ASP A 346 -6.42 -2.37 -22.27
CA ASP A 346 -6.20 -1.81 -23.60
C ASP A 346 -6.00 -2.94 -24.65
N PHE A 347 -5.78 -4.19 -24.22
CA PHE A 347 -5.49 -5.35 -25.07
C PHE A 347 -6.42 -6.55 -24.84
N VAL A 348 -6.98 -6.72 -23.63
CA VAL A 348 -7.85 -7.85 -23.27
C VAL A 348 -9.13 -7.38 -22.60
N LYS A 349 -10.22 -8.12 -22.81
CA LYS A 349 -11.50 -7.80 -22.18
C LYS A 349 -11.54 -8.34 -20.75
N VAL A 350 -11.36 -7.46 -19.77
CA VAL A 350 -11.50 -7.78 -18.35
C VAL A 350 -12.99 -7.74 -17.94
N PRO A 351 -13.60 -8.85 -17.46
CA PRO A 351 -15.01 -8.89 -17.08
C PRO A 351 -15.24 -8.32 -15.66
N TRP A 352 -14.70 -7.13 -15.37
CA TRP A 352 -14.66 -6.58 -14.01
C TRP A 352 -16.05 -6.38 -13.39
N GLN A 353 -17.08 -6.02 -14.19
CA GLN A 353 -18.45 -5.91 -13.67
C GLN A 353 -19.01 -7.25 -13.18
N ALA A 354 -18.59 -8.37 -13.78
CA ALA A 354 -19.02 -9.70 -13.37
C ALA A 354 -18.28 -10.13 -12.09
N LEU A 355 -16.96 -9.92 -12.04
CA LEU A 355 -16.12 -10.27 -10.89
C LEU A 355 -16.48 -9.47 -9.63
N THR A 356 -16.90 -8.21 -9.79
CA THR A 356 -17.34 -7.34 -8.70
C THR A 356 -18.84 -7.40 -8.43
N ASN A 357 -19.58 -8.33 -9.06
CA ASN A 357 -21.02 -8.45 -8.88
C ASN A 357 -21.39 -9.17 -7.57
N LYS A 358 -22.33 -8.61 -6.79
CA LYS A 358 -22.79 -9.23 -5.54
C LYS A 358 -23.46 -10.60 -5.73
N ALA A 359 -24.19 -10.82 -6.83
CA ALA A 359 -24.80 -12.12 -7.11
C ALA A 359 -23.73 -13.18 -7.42
N TYR A 360 -22.68 -12.81 -8.16
CA TYR A 360 -21.54 -13.70 -8.37
C TYR A 360 -20.82 -14.01 -7.05
N ALA A 361 -20.52 -13.00 -6.25
CA ALA A 361 -19.93 -13.16 -4.92
C ALA A 361 -20.77 -14.07 -4.01
N LYS A 362 -22.11 -13.98 -4.07
CA LYS A 362 -23.01 -14.89 -3.35
C LYS A 362 -22.82 -16.35 -3.77
N THR A 363 -22.65 -16.63 -5.06
CA THR A 363 -22.37 -18.00 -5.55
C THR A 363 -21.04 -18.56 -5.06
N LEU A 364 -20.05 -17.69 -4.81
CA LEU A 364 -18.77 -18.08 -4.23
C LEU A 364 -18.91 -18.29 -2.72
N ALA A 365 -19.60 -17.38 -2.02
CA ALA A 365 -19.90 -17.50 -0.60
C ALA A 365 -20.65 -18.80 -0.26
N ASP A 366 -21.61 -19.22 -1.10
CA ASP A 366 -22.36 -20.48 -0.92
C ASP A 366 -21.49 -21.74 -1.06
N GLN A 367 -20.28 -21.62 -1.59
CA GLN A 367 -19.32 -22.73 -1.67
C GLN A 367 -18.33 -22.77 -0.50
N ILE A 368 -18.32 -21.75 0.36
CA ILE A 368 -17.41 -21.67 1.51
C ILE A 368 -18.01 -22.44 2.69
N ASP A 369 -17.34 -23.52 3.08
CA ASP A 369 -17.62 -24.23 4.32
C ASP A 369 -16.72 -23.68 5.43
N ILE A 370 -17.32 -23.01 6.41
CA ILE A 370 -16.61 -22.43 7.56
C ILE A 370 -15.90 -23.49 8.41
N ASN A 371 -16.27 -24.77 8.30
CA ASN A 371 -15.67 -25.86 9.05
C ASN A 371 -14.68 -26.69 8.24
N LYS A 372 -14.49 -26.38 6.95
CA LYS A 372 -13.63 -27.17 6.07
C LYS A 372 -12.99 -26.35 4.95
N ALA A 373 -11.67 -26.32 4.94
CA ALA A 373 -10.88 -25.71 3.88
C ALA A 373 -11.04 -26.51 2.57
N LYS A 374 -11.32 -25.80 1.48
CA LYS A 374 -11.38 -26.40 0.14
C LYS A 374 -9.97 -26.44 -0.45
N PRO A 375 -9.43 -27.61 -0.84
CA PRO A 375 -8.12 -27.67 -1.47
C PRO A 375 -8.06 -26.78 -2.72
N SER A 376 -6.98 -26.01 -2.87
CA SER A 376 -6.85 -25.09 -4.01
C SER A 376 -6.91 -25.80 -5.36
N SER A 377 -6.55 -27.07 -5.45
CA SER A 377 -6.71 -27.90 -6.65
C SER A 377 -8.17 -28.15 -7.08
N GLN A 378 -9.13 -27.93 -6.19
CA GLN A 378 -10.57 -28.02 -6.45
C GLN A 378 -11.21 -26.66 -6.78
N ILE A 379 -10.41 -25.60 -6.73
CA ILE A 379 -10.74 -24.27 -7.22
C ILE A 379 -9.94 -24.13 -8.53
N LYS A 380 -10.61 -24.02 -9.67
CA LYS A 380 -9.92 -23.73 -10.95
C LYS A 380 -9.24 -22.36 -10.79
N PRO A 381 -7.99 -22.05 -11.27
CA PRO A 381 -7.37 -22.56 -12.51
C PRO A 381 -5.83 -22.90 -12.57
N GLY A 382 -5.44 -24.13 -12.93
CA GLY A 382 -4.09 -24.48 -13.46
C GLY A 382 -2.95 -24.83 -12.46
N LYS A 383 -1.88 -25.53 -12.89
CA LYS A 383 -0.77 -26.06 -12.02
C LYS A 383 0.62 -25.48 -12.37
N LEU A 384 1.38 -25.01 -11.36
CA LEU A 384 2.86 -25.11 -11.11
C LEU A 384 3.41 -23.90 -10.30
N ALA A 385 4.74 -23.84 -10.11
CA ALA A 385 5.51 -23.61 -8.87
C ALA A 385 5.31 -22.29 -8.05
N PRO A 386 5.65 -22.31 -6.74
CA PRO A 386 5.58 -21.13 -5.85
C PRO A 386 6.94 -20.45 -5.57
N TYR A 387 6.94 -19.12 -5.50
CA TYR A 387 7.95 -18.27 -4.84
C TYR A 387 7.36 -16.85 -4.67
N GLU A 388 7.65 -16.08 -3.61
CA GLU A 388 7.04 -14.75 -3.41
C GLU A 388 8.05 -13.75 -2.83
N SER A 389 8.03 -12.50 -3.31
CA SER A 389 8.91 -11.40 -2.88
C SER A 389 8.12 -10.14 -2.43
N ASN A 390 8.75 -9.26 -1.62
CA ASN A 390 8.09 -8.20 -0.80
C ASN A 390 8.10 -6.77 -1.41
N GLN A 391 8.33 -6.62 -2.71
CA GLN A 391 8.96 -5.39 -3.23
C GLN A 391 7.96 -4.45 -3.91
N THR A 392 7.73 -3.27 -3.33
CA THR A 392 6.92 -2.11 -3.78
C THR A 392 7.05 -1.01 -2.70
N THR A 393 6.60 0.23 -2.92
CA THR A 393 6.36 1.20 -1.82
C THR A 393 4.96 1.85 -1.90
N HIS A 394 4.47 2.36 -0.77
CA HIS A 394 3.18 3.03 -0.65
C HIS A 394 3.26 4.27 0.24
N PHE A 395 2.44 5.29 -0.05
CA PHE A 395 2.22 6.41 0.85
C PHE A 395 0.81 7.00 0.72
N SER A 396 0.35 7.65 1.79
CA SER A 396 -0.96 8.29 1.89
C SER A 396 -0.83 9.74 2.34
N VAL A 397 -1.66 10.62 1.76
CA VAL A 397 -1.73 12.04 2.11
C VAL A 397 -3.18 12.49 2.22
N VAL A 398 -3.50 13.24 3.29
CA VAL A 398 -4.78 13.94 3.44
C VAL A 398 -4.51 15.39 3.85
N ASP A 399 -5.16 16.34 3.19
CA ASP A 399 -5.06 17.77 3.53
C ASP A 399 -6.26 18.29 4.34
N LYS A 400 -6.15 19.54 4.83
CA LYS A 400 -7.19 20.24 5.60
C LYS A 400 -8.54 20.37 4.90
N ASP A 401 -8.56 20.33 3.57
CA ASP A 401 -9.77 20.53 2.78
C ASP A 401 -10.47 19.20 2.49
N GLY A 402 -9.86 18.08 2.88
CA GLY A 402 -10.39 16.74 2.69
C GLY A 402 -10.02 16.11 1.35
N ASN A 403 -9.07 16.69 0.60
CA ASN A 403 -8.47 15.96 -0.52
C ASN A 403 -7.62 14.81 0.04
N ALA A 404 -7.68 13.67 -0.64
CA ALA A 404 -7.01 12.46 -0.23
C ALA A 404 -6.31 11.81 -1.41
N VAL A 405 -5.08 11.37 -1.20
CA VAL A 405 -4.25 10.72 -2.22
C VAL A 405 -3.60 9.48 -1.62
N ALA A 406 -3.75 8.35 -2.31
CA ALA A 406 -3.07 7.08 -2.03
C ALA A 406 -2.20 6.73 -3.25
N VAL A 407 -0.90 6.52 -3.05
CA VAL A 407 0.04 6.21 -4.15
C VAL A 407 0.76 4.91 -3.84
N THR A 408 0.73 3.97 -4.78
CA THR A 408 1.54 2.74 -4.71
C THR A 408 2.35 2.67 -6.00
N TYR A 409 3.67 2.56 -5.90
CA TYR A 409 4.57 2.58 -7.04
C TYR A 409 5.85 1.80 -6.74
N THR A 410 6.56 1.37 -7.79
CA THR A 410 7.63 0.38 -7.64
C THR A 410 8.62 0.42 -8.81
N LEU A 411 9.75 -0.27 -8.62
CA LEU A 411 10.70 -0.68 -9.67
C LEU A 411 10.52 -2.16 -10.05
N ASN A 412 9.41 -2.76 -9.65
CA ASN A 412 9.20 -4.18 -9.44
C ASN A 412 10.00 -4.72 -8.23
N THR A 413 11.19 -5.30 -8.41
CA THR A 413 11.98 -5.84 -7.29
C THR A 413 12.80 -4.76 -6.56
N THR A 414 13.42 -5.08 -5.42
CA THR A 414 14.32 -4.17 -4.69
C THR A 414 15.43 -3.67 -5.63
N PHE A 415 15.56 -2.36 -5.81
CA PHE A 415 16.47 -1.72 -6.78
C PHE A 415 16.20 -2.05 -8.27
N GLY A 416 15.07 -2.69 -8.59
CA GLY A 416 14.72 -3.12 -9.94
C GLY A 416 15.78 -4.04 -10.54
N THR A 417 16.28 -3.66 -11.72
CA THR A 417 17.41 -4.35 -12.38
C THR A 417 18.76 -4.15 -11.68
N GLY A 418 18.88 -3.14 -10.82
CA GLY A 418 20.16 -2.63 -10.32
C GLY A 418 20.91 -1.73 -11.31
N ILE A 419 20.39 -1.50 -12.52
CA ILE A 419 21.03 -0.70 -13.57
C ILE A 419 20.65 0.77 -13.44
N VAL A 420 21.64 1.66 -13.44
CA VAL A 420 21.44 3.11 -13.60
C VAL A 420 21.64 3.51 -15.06
N ALA A 421 20.63 4.19 -15.64
CA ALA A 421 20.65 4.58 -17.05
C ALA A 421 21.65 5.70 -17.34
N GLY A 422 22.76 5.40 -18.02
CA GLY A 422 23.80 6.38 -18.32
C GLY A 422 24.26 7.14 -17.07
N ASN A 423 24.39 8.47 -17.17
CA ASN A 423 24.75 9.34 -16.06
C ASN A 423 23.52 10.03 -15.43
N THR A 424 22.33 9.44 -15.55
CA THR A 424 21.09 10.07 -15.06
C THR A 424 20.91 9.93 -13.55
N GLY A 425 21.54 8.93 -12.93
CA GLY A 425 21.25 8.55 -11.54
C GLY A 425 19.90 7.87 -11.36
N ILE A 426 19.20 7.49 -12.44
CA ILE A 426 17.88 6.85 -12.41
C ILE A 426 18.05 5.33 -12.54
N LEU A 427 17.63 4.60 -11.50
CA LEU A 427 17.53 3.13 -11.51
C LEU A 427 16.40 2.67 -12.44
N LEU A 428 16.66 1.62 -13.21
CA LEU A 428 15.72 1.02 -14.14
C LEU A 428 14.93 -0.12 -13.48
N ASN A 429 13.60 -0.09 -13.65
CA ASN A 429 12.70 -1.16 -13.24
C ASN A 429 13.01 -2.48 -13.95
N ASN A 430 12.56 -3.59 -13.35
CA ASN A 430 12.43 -4.89 -14.00
C ASN A 430 10.96 -5.32 -14.15
N GLU A 431 10.07 -4.38 -14.44
CA GLU A 431 8.62 -4.58 -14.42
C GLU A 431 8.11 -5.55 -15.50
N MET A 432 8.90 -5.80 -16.55
CA MET A 432 8.52 -6.76 -17.57
C MET A 432 8.41 -8.20 -17.04
N ASP A 433 8.99 -8.51 -15.88
CA ASP A 433 8.81 -9.81 -15.20
C ASP A 433 7.35 -10.08 -14.79
N ASP A 434 6.55 -9.03 -14.59
CA ASP A 434 5.14 -9.19 -14.24
C ASP A 434 4.29 -9.72 -15.39
N PHE A 435 4.81 -9.76 -16.63
CA PHE A 435 4.17 -10.50 -17.71
C PHE A 435 4.31 -12.02 -17.54
N SER A 436 3.33 -12.77 -18.01
CA SER A 436 3.43 -14.21 -18.17
C SER A 436 4.46 -14.55 -19.26
N ALA A 437 5.68 -14.93 -18.85
CA ALA A 437 6.70 -15.46 -19.75
C ALA A 437 6.19 -16.71 -20.50
N LYS A 438 5.40 -17.55 -19.82
CA LYS A 438 4.75 -18.74 -20.39
C LYS A 438 3.52 -19.12 -19.55
N PRO A 439 2.40 -19.57 -20.15
CA PRO A 439 1.23 -19.99 -19.39
C PRO A 439 1.57 -21.07 -18.36
N GLY A 440 1.09 -20.90 -17.13
CA GLY A 440 1.33 -21.85 -16.03
C GLY A 440 2.70 -21.71 -15.33
N VAL A 441 3.57 -20.82 -15.80
CA VAL A 441 4.85 -20.52 -15.14
C VAL A 441 4.69 -19.26 -14.29
N PRO A 442 5.06 -19.28 -13.00
CA PRO A 442 5.00 -18.11 -12.14
C PRO A 442 6.03 -17.04 -12.54
N ASN A 443 5.73 -15.78 -12.24
CA ASN A 443 6.74 -14.70 -12.17
C ASN A 443 7.50 -14.73 -10.83
N VAL A 444 8.33 -13.72 -10.55
CA VAL A 444 9.08 -13.61 -9.27
C VAL A 444 8.20 -13.58 -8.02
N TYR A 445 6.92 -13.25 -8.15
CA TYR A 445 5.94 -13.25 -7.07
C TYR A 445 5.11 -14.53 -6.98
N GLY A 446 5.41 -15.55 -7.78
CA GLY A 446 4.68 -16.81 -7.71
C GLY A 446 3.30 -16.72 -8.36
N LEU A 447 3.02 -15.60 -9.01
CA LEU A 447 1.75 -15.34 -9.66
C LEU A 447 1.75 -16.04 -11.01
N VAL A 448 0.83 -16.98 -11.14
CA VAL A 448 0.59 -17.66 -12.42
C VAL A 448 -0.29 -16.76 -13.28
N GLY A 449 0.22 -16.39 -14.47
CA GLY A 449 -0.53 -15.61 -15.46
C GLY A 449 -0.88 -16.45 -16.69
N GLY A 450 -2.09 -16.26 -17.21
CA GLY A 450 -2.51 -16.77 -18.52
C GLY A 450 -2.11 -15.87 -19.69
N ASP A 451 -2.60 -16.20 -20.88
CA ASP A 451 -2.35 -15.42 -22.11
C ASP A 451 -2.87 -13.98 -22.02
N ALA A 452 -3.87 -13.72 -21.16
CA ALA A 452 -4.37 -12.39 -20.88
C ALA A 452 -3.27 -11.42 -20.42
N ASN A 453 -2.24 -11.94 -19.75
CA ASN A 453 -1.08 -11.18 -19.27
C ASN A 453 0.23 -11.60 -19.97
N ALA A 454 0.16 -12.14 -21.19
CA ALA A 454 1.37 -12.38 -22.00
C ALA A 454 2.09 -11.07 -22.37
N VAL A 455 3.42 -11.15 -22.55
CA VAL A 455 4.25 -10.05 -23.08
C VAL A 455 3.73 -9.64 -24.45
N GLY A 456 3.56 -8.33 -24.65
CA GLY A 456 3.21 -7.76 -25.94
C GLY A 456 3.68 -6.31 -26.04
N PRO A 457 3.96 -5.81 -27.25
CA PRO A 457 4.46 -4.45 -27.45
C PRO A 457 3.45 -3.42 -26.97
N LYS A 458 3.93 -2.39 -26.26
CA LYS A 458 3.13 -1.28 -25.69
C LYS A 458 2.10 -1.70 -24.64
N LYS A 459 2.11 -2.94 -24.20
CA LYS A 459 1.22 -3.45 -23.15
C LYS A 459 1.76 -3.09 -21.77
N ARG A 460 0.88 -2.96 -20.78
CA ARG A 460 1.21 -2.81 -19.35
C ARG A 460 1.13 -4.17 -18.65
N PRO A 461 2.13 -4.56 -17.83
CA PRO A 461 2.08 -5.81 -17.09
C PRO A 461 1.07 -5.73 -15.93
N LEU A 462 0.35 -6.84 -15.69
CA LEU A 462 -0.65 -6.96 -14.63
C LEU A 462 -0.03 -6.75 -13.25
N SER A 463 -0.59 -5.83 -12.46
CA SER A 463 -0.12 -5.51 -11.12
C SER A 463 -1.05 -6.00 -10.02
N SER A 464 -0.56 -6.03 -8.77
CA SER A 464 -1.35 -6.26 -7.55
C SER A 464 -1.50 -5.00 -6.68
N MET A 465 -0.89 -3.88 -7.09
CA MET A 465 -0.90 -2.62 -6.35
C MET A 465 -2.33 -2.08 -6.14
N SER A 466 -2.68 -1.77 -4.90
CA SER A 466 -4.06 -1.50 -4.48
C SER A 466 -4.22 -0.23 -3.63
N PRO A 467 -3.76 0.96 -4.07
CA PRO A 467 -4.07 2.19 -3.34
C PRO A 467 -5.60 2.33 -3.28
N THR A 468 -6.11 2.55 -2.07
CA THR A 468 -7.53 2.38 -1.75
C THR A 468 -8.01 3.54 -0.87
N ILE A 469 -9.17 4.09 -1.21
CA ILE A 469 -9.87 5.13 -0.46
C ILE A 469 -11.25 4.60 -0.09
N VAL A 470 -11.55 4.57 1.20
CA VAL A 470 -12.86 4.21 1.74
C VAL A 470 -13.60 5.49 2.13
N VAL A 471 -14.89 5.52 1.81
CA VAL A 471 -15.80 6.65 1.98
C VAL A 471 -16.96 6.23 2.88
N LYS A 472 -17.34 7.10 3.81
CA LYS A 472 -18.52 6.96 4.66
C LYS A 472 -19.34 8.25 4.59
N ASP A 473 -20.64 8.15 4.34
CA ASP A 473 -21.56 9.29 4.25
C ASP A 473 -21.06 10.38 3.28
N GLY A 474 -20.49 9.96 2.15
CA GLY A 474 -19.93 10.84 1.10
C GLY A 474 -18.57 11.47 1.43
N LYS A 475 -18.02 11.27 2.64
CA LYS A 475 -16.74 11.81 3.07
C LYS A 475 -15.64 10.75 3.08
N THR A 476 -14.41 11.16 2.76
CA THR A 476 -13.23 10.32 2.95
C THR A 476 -13.19 9.82 4.39
N TRP A 477 -12.94 8.53 4.58
CA TRP A 477 -12.89 7.91 5.91
C TRP A 477 -11.58 7.17 6.15
N LEU A 478 -11.07 6.42 5.17
CA LEU A 478 -9.77 5.74 5.25
C LEU A 478 -9.04 5.88 3.92
N VAL A 479 -7.74 6.20 3.98
CA VAL A 479 -6.81 6.24 2.85
C VAL A 479 -5.69 5.27 3.19
N THR A 480 -5.51 4.25 2.36
CA THR A 480 -4.62 3.14 2.70
C THR A 480 -4.08 2.47 1.44
N GLY A 481 -3.00 1.73 1.63
CA GLY A 481 -2.36 0.88 0.66
C GLY A 481 -1.17 0.21 1.32
N SER A 482 -0.49 -0.67 0.58
CA SER A 482 0.69 -1.37 1.07
C SER A 482 1.55 -1.77 -0.12
N PRO A 483 2.87 -1.97 0.08
CA PRO A 483 3.69 -2.83 -0.77
C PRO A 483 3.53 -4.31 -0.43
N GLY A 484 4.22 -5.20 -1.17
CA GLY A 484 4.28 -6.63 -0.86
C GLY A 484 3.87 -7.60 -1.98
N GLY A 485 3.95 -7.20 -3.26
CA GLY A 485 3.59 -8.06 -4.39
C GLY A 485 2.11 -8.46 -4.37
N SER A 486 1.81 -9.75 -4.50
CA SER A 486 0.45 -10.31 -4.35
C SER A 486 -0.21 -9.92 -3.02
N ARG A 487 0.54 -9.99 -1.91
CA ARG A 487 0.05 -9.73 -0.54
C ARG A 487 -0.49 -8.32 -0.33
N ILE A 488 -0.24 -7.37 -1.23
CA ILE A 488 -0.82 -6.03 -1.20
C ILE A 488 -2.34 -6.12 -1.06
N ILE A 489 -2.98 -6.98 -1.85
CA ILE A 489 -4.44 -7.09 -1.90
C ILE A 489 -5.00 -7.52 -0.54
N THR A 490 -4.43 -8.56 0.07
CA THR A 490 -4.92 -9.10 1.36
C THR A 490 -4.53 -8.21 2.53
N THR A 491 -3.42 -7.49 2.45
CA THR A 491 -3.01 -6.51 3.45
C THR A 491 -3.98 -5.32 3.48
N VAL A 492 -4.31 -4.77 2.31
CA VAL A 492 -5.29 -3.68 2.19
C VAL A 492 -6.69 -4.14 2.57
N LEU A 493 -7.09 -5.35 2.15
CA LEU A 493 -8.36 -5.97 2.56
C LEU A 493 -8.46 -6.04 4.09
N GLN A 494 -7.42 -6.51 4.77
CA GLN A 494 -7.39 -6.60 6.23
C GLN A 494 -7.48 -5.21 6.88
N MET A 495 -6.85 -4.17 6.34
CA MET A 495 -7.06 -2.80 6.84
C MET A 495 -8.54 -2.38 6.79
N VAL A 496 -9.23 -2.68 5.68
CA VAL A 496 -10.66 -2.37 5.51
C VAL A 496 -11.53 -3.19 6.46
N VAL A 497 -11.34 -4.51 6.51
CA VAL A 497 -12.13 -5.43 7.37
C VAL A 497 -11.88 -5.13 8.85
N ASN A 498 -10.63 -4.94 9.26
CA ASN A 498 -10.29 -4.66 10.66
C ASN A 498 -10.93 -3.36 11.15
N SER A 499 -10.90 -2.32 10.31
CA SER A 499 -11.46 -1.03 10.67
C SER A 499 -13.00 -1.04 10.65
N ILE A 500 -13.65 -1.76 9.72
CA ILE A 500 -15.11 -1.76 9.57
C ILE A 500 -15.78 -2.82 10.45
N ASP A 501 -15.36 -4.08 10.37
CA ASP A 501 -16.02 -5.21 11.02
C ASP A 501 -15.60 -5.37 12.48
N PHE A 502 -14.31 -5.16 12.77
CA PHE A 502 -13.76 -5.32 14.11
C PHE A 502 -13.66 -3.99 14.88
N GLY A 503 -13.99 -2.87 14.24
CA GLY A 503 -14.07 -1.56 14.88
C GLY A 503 -12.72 -0.99 15.32
N MET A 504 -11.62 -1.48 14.75
CA MET A 504 -10.27 -1.03 15.09
C MET A 504 -10.02 0.39 14.61
N ASN A 505 -9.29 1.17 15.40
CA ASN A 505 -8.73 2.43 14.91
C ASN A 505 -7.57 2.16 13.93
N VAL A 506 -7.11 3.20 13.20
CA VAL A 506 -6.09 3.01 12.15
C VAL A 506 -4.77 2.44 12.67
N ALA A 507 -4.35 2.80 13.89
CA ALA A 507 -3.13 2.27 14.48
C ALA A 507 -3.29 0.80 14.88
N GLU A 508 -4.42 0.43 15.47
CA GLU A 508 -4.73 -0.97 15.80
C GLU A 508 -4.79 -1.85 14.54
N ALA A 509 -5.49 -1.40 13.50
CA ALA A 509 -5.58 -2.12 12.24
C ALA A 509 -4.21 -2.31 11.57
N THR A 510 -3.35 -1.28 11.63
CA THR A 510 -1.97 -1.33 11.12
C THR A 510 -1.08 -2.30 11.92
N ASN A 511 -1.21 -2.31 13.26
CA ASN A 511 -0.39 -3.15 14.15
C ASN A 511 -0.90 -4.60 14.26
N ALA A 512 -2.14 -4.87 13.86
CA ALA A 512 -2.72 -6.21 13.87
C ALA A 512 -1.86 -7.22 13.09
N PRO A 513 -1.65 -8.46 13.59
CA PRO A 513 -0.99 -9.51 12.83
C PRO A 513 -1.77 -9.86 11.56
N ARG A 514 -1.05 -10.20 10.49
CA ARG A 514 -1.62 -10.43 9.15
C ARG A 514 -1.56 -11.87 8.71
N PHE A 515 -2.50 -12.24 7.85
CA PHE A 515 -2.46 -13.50 7.12
C PHE A 515 -2.71 -13.29 5.62
N HIS A 516 -2.46 -14.34 4.83
CA HIS A 516 -2.57 -14.29 3.38
C HIS A 516 -2.75 -15.68 2.77
N HIS A 517 -3.67 -15.79 1.80
CA HIS A 517 -3.79 -16.95 0.93
C HIS A 517 -4.04 -16.53 -0.53
N GLN A 518 -3.05 -16.74 -1.39
CA GLN A 518 -3.15 -16.40 -2.83
C GLN A 518 -3.53 -17.58 -3.72
N TRP A 519 -4.38 -18.49 -3.24
CA TRP A 519 -4.74 -19.74 -3.92
C TRP A 519 -3.58 -20.74 -4.14
N LEU A 520 -2.49 -20.35 -4.82
CA LEU A 520 -1.27 -21.17 -4.94
C LEU A 520 -0.04 -20.37 -4.47
N PRO A 521 0.85 -20.93 -3.62
CA PRO A 521 0.78 -22.26 -3.03
C PRO A 521 -0.43 -22.46 -2.10
N ASP A 522 -0.88 -23.71 -1.98
CA ASP A 522 -2.05 -24.13 -1.17
C ASP A 522 -1.68 -24.16 0.33
N GLU A 523 -1.40 -22.97 0.87
CA GLU A 523 -1.05 -22.68 2.26
C GLU A 523 -1.67 -21.35 2.72
N LEU A 524 -2.05 -21.30 4.00
CA LEU A 524 -2.45 -20.08 4.69
C LEU A 524 -1.24 -19.51 5.41
N ARG A 525 -0.66 -18.43 4.86
CA ARG A 525 0.47 -17.75 5.47
C ARG A 525 0.00 -16.89 6.62
N ILE A 526 0.71 -16.94 7.73
CA ILE A 526 0.44 -16.09 8.90
C ILE A 526 1.74 -15.45 9.38
N GLU A 527 1.59 -14.28 9.99
CA GLU A 527 2.62 -13.69 10.83
C GLU A 527 2.59 -14.25 12.26
N LYS A 528 3.62 -13.91 13.04
CA LYS A 528 3.59 -14.11 14.50
C LYS A 528 2.50 -13.20 15.10
N GLY A 529 1.76 -13.72 16.08
CA GLY A 529 0.80 -12.93 16.86
C GLY A 529 -0.60 -13.53 16.97
N PHE A 530 -0.96 -14.51 16.13
CA PHE A 530 -2.22 -15.24 16.28
C PHE A 530 -2.19 -16.23 17.44
N SER A 531 -3.34 -16.42 18.08
CA SER A 531 -3.50 -17.38 19.19
C SER A 531 -3.16 -18.80 18.72
N PRO A 532 -2.40 -19.59 19.51
CA PRO A 532 -2.17 -21.01 19.23
C PRO A 532 -3.47 -21.81 19.11
N ASP A 533 -4.52 -21.43 19.83
CA ASP A 533 -5.83 -22.08 19.74
C ASP A 533 -6.49 -21.81 18.38
N THR A 534 -6.40 -20.57 17.88
CA THR A 534 -6.87 -20.22 16.52
C THR A 534 -6.14 -21.05 15.47
N ILE A 535 -4.81 -21.14 15.56
CA ILE A 535 -3.99 -21.91 14.60
C ILE A 535 -4.42 -23.38 14.60
N LYS A 536 -4.56 -23.99 15.78
CA LYS A 536 -5.00 -25.38 15.92
C LYS A 536 -6.39 -25.60 15.33
N LEU A 537 -7.32 -24.68 15.52
CA LEU A 537 -8.67 -24.75 14.94
C LEU A 537 -8.65 -24.62 13.41
N LEU A 538 -7.80 -23.75 12.85
CA LEU A 538 -7.62 -23.63 11.40
C LEU A 538 -7.03 -24.91 10.79
N GLU A 539 -6.03 -25.51 11.43
CA GLU A 539 -5.46 -26.80 11.02
C GLU A 539 -6.52 -27.92 11.07
N GLN A 540 -7.37 -27.94 12.10
CA GLN A 540 -8.49 -28.89 12.20
C GLN A 540 -9.53 -28.69 11.09
N LYS A 541 -9.77 -27.44 10.66
CA LYS A 541 -10.58 -27.12 9.49
C LYS A 541 -9.88 -27.50 8.17
N GLY A 542 -8.59 -27.85 8.20
CA GLY A 542 -7.83 -28.32 7.04
C GLY A 542 -6.97 -27.26 6.36
N GLN A 543 -6.81 -26.07 6.94
CA GLN A 543 -5.83 -25.10 6.45
C GLN A 543 -4.41 -25.60 6.67
N LYS A 544 -3.55 -25.41 5.68
CA LYS A 544 -2.10 -25.61 5.85
C LYS A 544 -1.48 -24.31 6.33
N VAL A 545 -1.48 -24.10 7.65
CA VAL A 545 -0.97 -22.88 8.25
C VAL A 545 0.56 -22.85 8.18
N ALA A 546 1.11 -21.78 7.62
CA ALA A 546 2.55 -21.59 7.48
C ALA A 546 2.96 -20.26 8.12
N LEU A 547 3.79 -20.33 9.17
CA LEU A 547 4.41 -19.14 9.74
C LEU A 547 5.47 -18.61 8.76
N LYS A 548 5.32 -17.37 8.31
CA LYS A 548 6.24 -16.70 7.38
C LYS A 548 6.73 -15.37 7.95
N GLU A 549 7.60 -14.71 7.19
CA GLU A 549 8.05 -13.35 7.47
C GLU A 549 6.89 -12.37 7.47
N ALA A 550 7.11 -11.21 8.10
CA ALA A 550 6.13 -10.13 8.12
C ALA A 550 5.82 -9.65 6.69
N MET A 551 4.57 -9.25 6.47
CA MET A 551 4.04 -8.91 5.16
C MET A 551 3.48 -7.49 5.12
N GLY A 552 3.83 -6.77 4.06
CA GLY A 552 3.35 -5.41 3.80
C GLY A 552 3.97 -4.33 4.69
N SER A 553 3.70 -3.08 4.31
CA SER A 553 4.02 -1.86 5.05
C SER A 553 2.93 -0.83 4.76
N THR A 554 1.86 -0.88 5.55
CA THR A 554 0.71 0.01 5.38
C THR A 554 1.03 1.42 5.80
N GLN A 555 0.70 2.39 4.95
CA GLN A 555 0.76 3.81 5.30
C GLN A 555 -0.65 4.37 5.22
N SER A 556 -1.26 4.62 6.38
CA SER A 556 -2.71 4.74 6.47
C SER A 556 -3.13 5.99 7.22
N ILE A 557 -4.18 6.64 6.72
CA ILE A 557 -4.80 7.81 7.32
C ILE A 557 -6.30 7.60 7.41
N MET A 558 -6.86 7.68 8.61
CA MET A 558 -8.28 7.67 8.89
C MET A 558 -8.76 9.08 9.24
N VAL A 559 -9.95 9.45 8.76
CA VAL A 559 -10.56 10.77 8.99
C VAL A 559 -11.74 10.61 9.94
N GLY A 560 -11.68 11.32 11.07
CA GLY A 560 -12.73 11.33 12.08
C GLY A 560 -13.99 12.08 11.62
N PRO A 561 -15.15 11.83 12.25
CA PRO A 561 -16.39 12.56 11.98
C PRO A 561 -16.29 14.08 12.15
N ASP A 562 -15.37 14.55 13.00
CA ASP A 562 -15.06 15.96 13.27
C ASP A 562 -14.00 16.54 12.32
N GLY A 563 -13.50 15.75 11.36
CA GLY A 563 -12.43 16.12 10.45
C GLY A 563 -11.02 15.96 11.04
N ALA A 564 -10.86 15.45 12.26
CA ALA A 564 -9.54 15.13 12.80
C ALA A 564 -8.88 14.02 11.97
N LEU A 565 -7.57 14.14 11.76
CA LEU A 565 -6.78 13.17 11.00
C LEU A 565 -6.04 12.25 11.97
N TYR A 566 -6.20 10.95 11.75
CA TYR A 566 -5.54 9.88 12.51
C TYR A 566 -4.66 9.11 11.55
N GLY A 567 -3.36 9.05 11.82
CA GLY A 567 -2.40 8.43 10.92
C GLY A 567 -1.60 7.33 11.60
N ALA A 568 -1.22 6.31 10.84
CA ALA A 568 -0.35 5.23 11.30
C ALA A 568 0.56 4.73 10.16
N SER A 569 1.83 4.58 10.50
CA SER A 569 2.83 3.88 9.70
C SER A 569 3.03 2.47 10.23
N ASP A 570 3.41 1.56 9.35
CA ASP A 570 3.56 0.14 9.70
C ASP A 570 4.70 -0.10 10.68
N PRO A 571 4.50 -0.83 11.78
CA PRO A 571 5.58 -1.18 12.69
C PRO A 571 6.58 -2.21 12.10
N ARG A 572 6.25 -2.85 10.97
CA ARG A 572 7.10 -3.87 10.33
C ARG A 572 8.33 -3.27 9.64
N SER A 573 8.32 -1.97 9.39
CA SER A 573 9.44 -1.22 8.82
C SER A 573 9.93 -0.19 9.83
N VAL A 574 11.25 -0.12 10.01
CA VAL A 574 11.89 0.59 11.14
C VAL A 574 12.00 2.11 10.96
N ASP A 575 11.96 2.59 9.73
CA ASP A 575 12.21 4.00 9.37
C ASP A 575 10.98 4.71 8.77
N ASP A 576 9.82 4.05 8.78
CA ASP A 576 8.56 4.63 8.35
C ASP A 576 8.14 5.77 9.29
N LEU A 577 7.46 6.78 8.74
CA LEU A 577 6.95 7.90 9.52
C LEU A 577 5.55 8.32 9.09
N THR A 578 4.72 8.57 10.09
CA THR A 578 3.50 9.35 9.93
C THR A 578 3.63 10.65 10.69
N ALA A 579 3.36 11.76 10.01
CA ALA A 579 3.41 13.08 10.61
C ALA A 579 2.31 13.99 10.05
N GLY A 580 1.81 14.87 10.91
CA GLY A 580 0.83 15.88 10.56
C GLY A 580 0.99 17.12 11.43
N TYR A 581 0.17 18.15 11.18
CA TYR A 581 0.24 19.43 11.89
C TYR A 581 -1.12 20.10 12.14
#